data_AF-A0A812QJR1-F1
#
_entry.id   AF-A0A812QJR1-F1
#
_cell.length_a   1.000
_cell.length_b   1.000
_cell.length_c   1.000
_cell.angle_alpha   90.00
_cell.angle_beta   90.00
_cell.angle_gamma   90.00
#
_symmetry.space_group_name_H-M   'P 1'
#
loop_
_entity.id
_entity.type
_entity.pdbx_description
1 polymer ?
#
loop_
_entity_poly.entity_id
_entity_poly.type
_entity_poly.pdbx_seq_one_letter_code
_entity_poly.pdbx_strand_id
1 'polypeptide(L)'
;MQLLRLGFFLDTRKALVVKGQAPMAAIVGCSDSRAPVETIFDAGPGDLFILRNAGNTCTHAEGSIVGSLEFCVGKLGSRLVVVMGHTNCGALAGAAGTYLGSKGSEETQTTSTALEGLLQGLTSVASQAAEEMGGKPTAAELASYAVKTNVFATINFLLKFSEPIRELVRSGALEIQGAVYKLETGEVEFLGRSPKQAELLSSKMFLPPSMAGTSDAAVLLGAHGVRTPEDPPMKPKEALRLLKEGNERFAVGAPIAGKVDAQMRKALATVGQAPHTAVLGCADSRVPLELVFDTLPGDLFVLRNAGNTVVHSEGSVLGSLEFCVGALKSQLIVVLGHTACGAMKGAVKDYLANKGTTRVEETRKSIWVVLW
;
A
#
# COMPACT_ATOMS: atom_id res chain seq x y z
N MET A 1 -8.52 19.13 -28.03
CA MET A 1 -8.76 17.95 -27.14
C MET A 1 -8.33 18.18 -25.69
N GLN A 2 -7.09 18.59 -25.37
CA GLN A 2 -6.62 18.75 -23.97
C GLN A 2 -7.57 19.54 -23.05
N LEU A 3 -8.02 20.74 -23.47
CA LEU A 3 -8.92 21.60 -22.68
C LEU A 3 -10.25 20.90 -22.28
N LEU A 4 -10.79 20.01 -23.13
CA LEU A 4 -12.01 19.26 -22.81
C LEU A 4 -11.77 18.18 -21.74
N ARG A 5 -10.58 17.58 -21.70
CA ARG A 5 -10.19 16.67 -20.59
C ARG A 5 -9.94 17.43 -19.29
N LEU A 6 -9.39 18.65 -19.33
CA LEU A 6 -9.19 19.50 -18.15
C LEU A 6 -10.51 19.80 -17.42
N GLY A 7 -11.50 20.33 -18.14
CA GLY A 7 -12.81 20.67 -17.56
C GLY A 7 -13.49 19.45 -16.93
N PHE A 8 -13.52 18.33 -17.67
CA PHE A 8 -14.06 17.05 -17.20
C PHE A 8 -13.41 16.57 -15.90
N PHE A 9 -12.09 16.69 -15.75
CA PHE A 9 -11.38 16.24 -14.55
C PHE A 9 -11.66 17.14 -13.34
N LEU A 10 -11.71 18.46 -13.54
CA LEU A 10 -12.03 19.42 -12.47
C LEU A 10 -13.48 19.27 -11.98
N ASP A 11 -14.44 19.09 -12.89
CA ASP A 11 -15.85 18.96 -12.50
C ASP A 11 -16.16 17.58 -11.91
N THR A 12 -15.51 16.52 -12.37
CA THR A 12 -15.53 15.20 -11.71
C THR A 12 -14.99 15.28 -10.29
N ARG A 13 -13.83 15.93 -10.06
CA ARG A 13 -13.27 16.16 -8.72
C ARG A 13 -14.24 16.92 -7.80
N LYS A 14 -14.88 17.98 -8.29
CA LYS A 14 -15.92 18.72 -7.54
C LYS A 14 -17.11 17.82 -7.20
N ALA A 15 -17.62 17.05 -8.17
CA ALA A 15 -18.75 16.16 -7.99
C ALA A 15 -18.49 15.10 -6.91
N LEU A 16 -17.31 14.48 -6.91
CA LEU A 16 -16.92 13.48 -5.90
C LEU A 16 -16.72 14.08 -4.50
N VAL A 17 -16.30 15.34 -4.37
CA VAL A 17 -16.23 16.04 -3.07
C VAL A 17 -17.62 16.24 -2.46
N VAL A 18 -18.63 16.54 -3.29
CA VAL A 18 -20.02 16.77 -2.85
C VAL A 18 -20.79 15.46 -2.63
N LYS A 19 -20.72 14.54 -3.60
CA LYS A 19 -21.52 13.30 -3.65
C LYS A 19 -20.86 12.10 -2.97
N GLY A 20 -19.55 12.17 -2.70
CA GLY A 20 -18.76 11.04 -2.24
C GLY A 20 -18.24 10.17 -3.39
N GLN A 21 -17.72 9.00 -3.03
CA GLN A 21 -17.14 7.99 -3.92
C GLN A 21 -17.93 6.68 -3.85
N ALA A 22 -17.96 5.92 -4.95
CA ALA A 22 -18.62 4.62 -5.03
C ALA A 22 -17.74 3.59 -5.77
N PRO A 23 -16.57 3.22 -5.21
CA PRO A 23 -15.61 2.36 -5.88
C PRO A 23 -16.18 0.97 -6.17
N MET A 24 -15.94 0.46 -7.38
CA MET A 24 -16.40 -0.86 -7.81
C MET A 24 -15.63 -1.99 -7.09
N ALA A 25 -14.36 -1.77 -6.81
CA ALA A 25 -13.47 -2.71 -6.16
C ALA A 25 -12.52 -2.02 -5.15
N ALA A 26 -12.04 -2.79 -4.17
CA ALA A 26 -10.88 -2.43 -3.38
C ALA A 26 -9.65 -3.21 -3.85
N ILE A 27 -8.50 -2.56 -3.96
CA ILE A 27 -7.24 -3.21 -4.34
C ILE A 27 -6.25 -3.13 -3.17
N VAL A 28 -5.80 -4.28 -2.69
CA VAL A 28 -4.67 -4.41 -1.75
C VAL A 28 -3.42 -4.64 -2.57
N GLY A 29 -2.69 -3.56 -2.87
CA GLY A 29 -1.48 -3.57 -3.68
C GLY A 29 -0.21 -3.30 -2.85
N CYS A 30 0.95 -3.41 -3.50
CA CYS A 30 2.20 -2.98 -2.89
C CYS A 30 2.35 -1.45 -2.96
N SER A 31 3.04 -0.83 -2.00
CA SER A 31 3.47 0.59 -2.03
C SER A 31 4.56 0.89 -3.06
N ASP A 32 4.97 -0.12 -3.83
CA ASP A 32 5.94 -0.05 -4.91
C ASP A 32 5.65 1.11 -5.89
N SER A 33 6.53 2.09 -5.95
CA SER A 33 6.37 3.34 -6.70
C SER A 33 6.37 3.18 -8.22
N ARG A 34 6.57 1.97 -8.78
CA ARG A 34 6.82 1.76 -10.22
C ARG A 34 5.55 1.73 -11.07
N ALA A 35 4.37 1.61 -10.47
CA ALA A 35 3.09 1.77 -11.14
C ALA A 35 1.98 2.18 -10.14
N PRO A 36 1.31 3.34 -10.35
CA PRO A 36 0.08 3.67 -9.63
C PRO A 36 -1.02 2.66 -10.00
N VAL A 37 -1.75 2.15 -9.00
CA VAL A 37 -2.72 1.05 -9.20
C VAL A 37 -3.87 1.48 -10.13
N GLU A 38 -4.31 2.73 -10.01
CA GLU A 38 -5.33 3.31 -10.88
C GLU A 38 -4.87 3.34 -12.36
N THR A 39 -3.57 3.51 -12.62
CA THR A 39 -3.00 3.48 -13.99
C THR A 39 -2.90 2.05 -14.54
N ILE A 40 -2.73 1.04 -13.69
CA ILE A 40 -2.68 -0.38 -14.12
C ILE A 40 -4.04 -0.82 -14.71
N PHE A 41 -5.14 -0.29 -14.19
CA PHE A 41 -6.52 -0.68 -14.57
C PHE A 41 -7.28 0.36 -15.42
N ASP A 42 -6.60 1.42 -15.92
CA ASP A 42 -7.22 2.59 -16.61
C ASP A 42 -8.41 3.19 -15.84
N ALA A 43 -8.29 3.21 -14.50
CA ALA A 43 -9.39 3.57 -13.60
C ALA A 43 -9.51 5.08 -13.37
N GLY A 44 -10.75 5.56 -13.32
CA GLY A 44 -11.06 6.97 -13.09
C GLY A 44 -11.09 7.38 -11.61
N PRO A 45 -11.08 8.70 -11.34
CA PRO A 45 -11.40 9.25 -10.02
C PRO A 45 -12.71 8.67 -9.44
N GLY A 46 -12.60 7.97 -8.31
CA GLY A 46 -13.73 7.34 -7.62
C GLY A 46 -13.83 5.81 -7.78
N ASP A 47 -13.18 5.21 -8.78
CA ASP A 47 -13.47 3.85 -9.22
C ASP A 47 -12.87 2.74 -8.34
N LEU A 48 -11.66 2.94 -7.80
CA LEU A 48 -10.93 1.92 -7.05
C LEU A 48 -10.53 2.43 -5.66
N PHE A 49 -10.88 1.68 -4.61
CA PHE A 49 -10.43 1.97 -3.24
C PHE A 49 -9.05 1.35 -2.99
N ILE A 50 -8.02 2.20 -3.00
CA ILE A 50 -6.63 1.74 -3.04
C ILE A 50 -6.02 1.63 -1.64
N LEU A 51 -5.54 0.43 -1.31
CA LEU A 51 -4.83 0.12 -0.07
C LEU A 51 -3.43 -0.38 -0.42
N ARG A 52 -2.41 0.26 0.16
CA ARG A 52 -1.01 0.01 -0.20
C ARG A 52 -0.10 0.01 1.02
N ASN A 53 0.77 -1.00 1.07
CA ASN A 53 1.90 -1.16 1.99
C ASN A 53 3.02 -1.98 1.32
N ALA A 54 4.21 -2.03 1.94
CA ALA A 54 5.30 -2.88 1.48
C ALA A 54 4.87 -4.36 1.52
N GLY A 55 5.02 -5.05 0.39
CA GLY A 55 4.67 -6.47 0.25
C GLY A 55 3.16 -6.76 0.28
N ASN A 56 2.27 -5.78 0.04
CA ASN A 56 0.81 -5.99 -0.09
C ASN A 56 0.17 -6.80 1.07
N THR A 57 0.70 -6.66 2.29
CA THR A 57 0.45 -7.55 3.44
C THR A 57 -0.80 -7.17 4.25
N CYS A 58 -1.34 -8.15 4.99
CA CYS A 58 -2.17 -7.89 6.18
C CYS A 58 -1.49 -8.53 7.39
N THR A 59 -0.83 -7.71 8.23
CA THR A 59 -0.06 -8.20 9.39
C THR A 59 -0.91 -8.33 10.67
N HIS A 60 -1.98 -7.56 10.79
CA HIS A 60 -2.79 -7.45 12.01
C HIS A 60 -4.29 -7.43 11.69
N ALA A 61 -5.10 -8.11 12.50
CA ALA A 61 -6.56 -8.15 12.38
C ALA A 61 -7.18 -6.75 12.57
N GLU A 62 -6.71 -6.02 13.58
CA GLU A 62 -7.07 -4.62 13.86
C GLU A 62 -6.28 -3.62 12.99
N GLY A 63 -5.36 -4.12 12.15
CA GLY A 63 -4.48 -3.30 11.33
C GLY A 63 -5.24 -2.46 10.31
N SER A 64 -4.78 -1.22 10.09
CA SER A 64 -5.50 -0.24 9.26
C SER A 64 -5.93 -0.74 7.88
N ILE A 65 -5.17 -1.63 7.21
CA ILE A 65 -5.56 -2.22 5.92
C ILE A 65 -6.86 -3.03 6.03
N VAL A 66 -7.01 -3.85 7.08
CA VAL A 66 -8.19 -4.70 7.30
C VAL A 66 -9.41 -3.83 7.63
N GLY A 67 -9.30 -2.92 8.60
CA GLY A 67 -10.37 -1.98 8.92
C GLY A 67 -10.75 -1.05 7.75
N SER A 68 -9.82 -0.78 6.83
CA SER A 68 -10.11 -0.03 5.60
C SER A 68 -10.87 -0.86 4.57
N LEU A 69 -10.58 -2.16 4.44
CA LEU A 69 -11.38 -3.07 3.61
C LEU A 69 -12.80 -3.19 4.17
N GLU A 70 -12.96 -3.36 5.48
CA GLU A 70 -14.27 -3.41 6.14
C GLU A 70 -15.06 -2.10 5.94
N PHE A 71 -14.40 -0.94 6.04
CA PHE A 71 -15.00 0.34 5.64
C PHE A 71 -15.42 0.35 4.16
N CYS A 72 -14.59 -0.19 3.26
CA CYS A 72 -14.91 -0.22 1.84
C CYS A 72 -16.12 -1.13 1.53
N VAL A 73 -16.05 -2.41 1.87
CA VAL A 73 -17.10 -3.39 1.53
C VAL A 73 -18.39 -3.14 2.33
N GLY A 74 -18.26 -2.62 3.57
CA GLY A 74 -19.39 -2.40 4.48
C GLY A 74 -20.01 -1.00 4.49
N LYS A 75 -19.26 0.07 4.14
CA LYS A 75 -19.77 1.46 4.12
C LYS A 75 -19.80 2.08 2.72
N LEU A 76 -18.89 1.70 1.82
CA LEU A 76 -18.91 2.14 0.41
C LEU A 76 -19.63 1.13 -0.51
N GLY A 77 -19.69 -0.13 -0.11
CA GLY A 77 -20.47 -1.19 -0.76
C GLY A 77 -19.76 -1.92 -1.90
N SER A 78 -18.44 -1.77 -2.06
CA SER A 78 -17.63 -2.44 -3.08
C SER A 78 -17.70 -3.97 -2.95
N ARG A 79 -17.97 -4.68 -4.05
CA ARG A 79 -18.24 -6.14 -4.05
C ARG A 79 -17.15 -7.01 -4.65
N LEU A 80 -16.00 -6.40 -4.94
CA LEU A 80 -14.77 -7.08 -5.35
C LEU A 80 -13.60 -6.58 -4.49
N VAL A 81 -12.77 -7.50 -3.99
CA VAL A 81 -11.42 -7.21 -3.49
C VAL A 81 -10.40 -7.94 -4.36
N VAL A 82 -9.37 -7.22 -4.81
CA VAL A 82 -8.21 -7.84 -5.46
C VAL A 82 -6.99 -7.66 -4.58
N VAL A 83 -6.35 -8.77 -4.20
CA VAL A 83 -5.04 -8.76 -3.55
C VAL A 83 -3.99 -8.92 -4.65
N MET A 84 -3.20 -7.88 -4.89
CA MET A 84 -2.31 -7.78 -6.04
C MET A 84 -0.85 -7.65 -5.61
N GLY A 85 -0.10 -8.74 -5.81
CA GLY A 85 1.35 -8.75 -5.77
C GLY A 85 1.95 -8.22 -7.08
N HIS A 86 3.27 -8.15 -7.17
CA HIS A 86 3.97 -7.82 -8.41
C HIS A 86 5.34 -8.47 -8.49
N THR A 87 5.86 -8.63 -9.71
CA THR A 87 7.22 -9.15 -9.93
C THR A 87 8.29 -8.23 -9.35
N ASN A 88 9.47 -8.79 -9.04
CA ASN A 88 10.64 -8.09 -8.51
C ASN A 88 10.33 -7.23 -7.25
N CYS A 89 9.48 -7.73 -6.35
CA CYS A 89 9.07 -7.01 -5.14
C CYS A 89 10.17 -6.96 -4.08
N GLY A 90 10.62 -5.75 -3.71
CA GLY A 90 11.72 -5.55 -2.76
C GLY A 90 11.43 -6.10 -1.35
N ALA A 91 10.18 -6.09 -0.90
CA ALA A 91 9.79 -6.66 0.39
C ALA A 91 9.93 -8.19 0.42
N LEU A 92 9.53 -8.88 -0.65
CA LEU A 92 9.68 -10.35 -0.76
C LEU A 92 11.14 -10.75 -1.03
N ALA A 93 11.90 -9.92 -1.75
CA ALA A 93 13.34 -10.10 -1.90
C ALA A 93 14.08 -9.99 -0.54
N GLY A 94 13.72 -8.99 0.27
CA GLY A 94 14.23 -8.85 1.64
C GLY A 94 13.90 -10.07 2.50
N ALA A 95 12.63 -10.49 2.54
CA ALA A 95 12.19 -11.63 3.34
C ALA A 95 12.82 -12.96 2.91
N ALA A 96 13.00 -13.19 1.60
CA ALA A 96 13.73 -14.35 1.08
C ALA A 96 15.21 -14.34 1.52
N GLY A 97 15.85 -13.15 1.53
CA GLY A 97 17.19 -12.96 2.08
C GLY A 97 17.27 -13.29 3.58
N THR A 98 16.36 -12.73 4.38
CA THR A 98 16.27 -13.01 5.83
C THR A 98 16.07 -14.50 6.11
N TYR A 99 15.16 -15.17 5.39
CA TYR A 99 14.88 -16.60 5.55
C TYR A 99 16.08 -17.50 5.20
N LEU A 100 16.79 -17.19 4.12
CA LEU A 100 17.97 -17.97 3.71
C LEU A 100 19.17 -17.73 4.64
N GLY A 101 19.29 -16.52 5.21
CA GLY A 101 20.30 -16.21 6.23
C GLY A 101 20.02 -16.91 7.58
N SER A 102 18.77 -16.93 8.04
CA SER A 102 18.42 -17.47 9.37
C SER A 102 18.51 -19.00 9.47
N LYS A 103 18.60 -19.73 8.35
CA LYS A 103 18.86 -21.20 8.35
C LYS A 103 20.23 -21.62 8.90
N GLY A 104 21.07 -20.67 9.33
CA GLY A 104 22.36 -20.92 9.99
C GLY A 104 22.39 -20.65 11.50
N SER A 105 21.32 -20.14 12.13
CA SER A 105 21.36 -19.65 13.52
C SER A 105 20.03 -19.80 14.26
N GLU A 106 19.97 -20.65 15.29
CA GLU A 106 18.80 -20.85 16.16
C GLU A 106 18.64 -19.77 17.26
N GLU A 107 19.10 -18.55 17.03
CA GLU A 107 18.94 -17.45 17.98
C GLU A 107 17.60 -16.72 17.78
N THR A 108 16.79 -16.66 18.84
CA THR A 108 15.51 -15.95 18.87
C THR A 108 15.73 -14.43 18.77
N GLN A 109 15.88 -13.93 17.55
CA GLN A 109 16.00 -12.49 17.29
C GLN A 109 14.75 -11.77 17.77
N THR A 110 14.91 -10.95 18.81
CA THR A 110 13.92 -9.92 19.18
C THR A 110 13.85 -8.90 18.07
N THR A 111 12.68 -8.66 17.50
CA THR A 111 12.46 -7.64 16.47
C THR A 111 12.89 -6.27 16.97
N SER A 112 13.97 -5.74 16.40
CA SER A 112 14.50 -4.42 16.73
C SER A 112 13.85 -3.32 15.88
N THR A 113 13.23 -3.69 14.75
CA THR A 113 12.51 -2.77 13.85
C THR A 113 11.13 -3.31 13.43
N ALA A 114 10.22 -2.44 12.97
CA ALA A 114 8.91 -2.86 12.43
C ALA A 114 9.04 -3.23 10.94
N LEU A 115 10.08 -2.74 10.28
CA LEU A 115 10.62 -3.32 9.05
C LEU A 115 11.03 -4.80 9.27
N GLU A 116 11.73 -5.13 10.35
CA GLU A 116 12.09 -6.51 10.72
C GLU A 116 10.83 -7.31 11.07
N GLY A 117 9.92 -6.77 11.88
CA GLY A 117 8.62 -7.40 12.14
C GLY A 117 7.82 -7.69 10.85
N LEU A 118 7.88 -6.79 9.86
CA LEU A 118 7.28 -6.99 8.55
C LEU A 118 8.00 -8.07 7.73
N LEU A 119 9.34 -8.02 7.65
CA LEU A 119 10.14 -9.00 6.89
C LEU A 119 10.10 -10.40 7.53
N GLN A 120 10.08 -10.50 8.87
CA GLN A 120 9.93 -11.73 9.64
C GLN A 120 8.49 -12.25 9.60
N GLY A 121 7.48 -11.37 9.54
CA GLY A 121 6.13 -11.77 9.15
C GLY A 121 6.11 -12.44 7.77
N LEU A 122 6.89 -11.90 6.83
CA LEU A 122 7.05 -12.44 5.47
C LEU A 122 8.01 -13.65 5.37
N THR A 123 8.87 -13.96 6.35
CA THR A 123 9.69 -15.19 6.28
C THR A 123 8.84 -16.45 6.40
N SER A 124 7.65 -16.36 7.02
CA SER A 124 6.66 -17.45 6.99
C SER A 124 6.23 -17.80 5.55
N VAL A 125 6.03 -16.77 4.72
CA VAL A 125 5.70 -16.91 3.29
C VAL A 125 6.92 -17.41 2.50
N ALA A 126 8.12 -16.95 2.84
CA ALA A 126 9.35 -17.46 2.23
C ALA A 126 9.61 -18.94 2.57
N SER A 127 9.24 -19.41 3.77
CA SER A 127 9.31 -20.84 4.10
C SER A 127 8.32 -21.65 3.29
N GLN A 128 7.04 -21.24 3.28
CA GLN A 128 6.02 -21.91 2.48
C GLN A 128 6.43 -21.96 0.98
N ALA A 129 6.98 -20.88 0.44
CA ALA A 129 7.50 -20.86 -0.94
C ALA A 129 8.67 -21.84 -1.14
N ALA A 130 9.64 -21.91 -0.22
CA ALA A 130 10.76 -22.84 -0.30
C ALA A 130 10.33 -24.31 -0.17
N GLU A 131 9.29 -24.58 0.63
CA GLU A 131 8.68 -25.90 0.81
C GLU A 131 7.88 -26.32 -0.43
N GLU A 132 7.11 -25.41 -1.04
CA GLU A 132 6.35 -25.64 -2.28
C GLU A 132 7.24 -25.80 -3.52
N MET A 133 8.38 -25.09 -3.58
CA MET A 133 9.39 -25.25 -4.65
C MET A 133 10.24 -26.51 -4.49
N GLY A 134 10.61 -26.84 -3.25
CA GLY A 134 11.59 -27.88 -2.94
C GLY A 134 13.04 -27.50 -3.31
N GLY A 135 13.98 -28.40 -2.97
CA GLY A 135 15.40 -28.25 -3.32
C GLY A 135 16.12 -27.15 -2.54
N LYS A 136 16.95 -26.36 -3.25
CA LYS A 136 17.73 -25.23 -2.71
C LYS A 136 17.66 -24.04 -3.67
N PRO A 137 16.53 -23.30 -3.73
CA PRO A 137 16.41 -22.14 -4.60
C PRO A 137 17.34 -21.00 -4.17
N THR A 138 17.76 -20.17 -5.14
CA THR A 138 18.42 -18.89 -4.85
C THR A 138 17.43 -17.89 -4.25
N ALA A 139 17.94 -16.83 -3.61
CA ALA A 139 17.11 -15.76 -3.05
C ALA A 139 16.19 -15.09 -4.10
N ALA A 140 16.63 -14.99 -5.36
CA ALA A 140 15.84 -14.39 -6.43
C ALA A 140 14.70 -15.29 -6.91
N GLU A 141 14.97 -16.59 -7.10
CA GLU A 141 13.94 -17.58 -7.46
C GLU A 141 12.90 -17.71 -6.34
N LEU A 142 13.37 -17.78 -5.08
CA LEU A 142 12.51 -17.85 -3.91
C LEU A 142 11.63 -16.61 -3.76
N ALA A 143 12.20 -15.40 -3.91
CA ALA A 143 11.46 -14.15 -3.85
C ALA A 143 10.40 -14.05 -4.96
N SER A 144 10.72 -14.53 -6.17
CA SER A 144 9.80 -14.55 -7.31
C SER A 144 8.60 -15.46 -7.05
N TYR A 145 8.83 -16.68 -6.55
CA TYR A 145 7.75 -17.60 -6.18
C TYR A 145 6.92 -17.07 -5.00
N ALA A 146 7.59 -16.53 -3.98
CA ALA A 146 6.96 -16.00 -2.77
C ALA A 146 5.96 -14.86 -3.05
N VAL A 147 6.03 -14.15 -4.19
CA VAL A 147 4.99 -13.19 -4.59
C VAL A 147 3.61 -13.86 -4.72
N LYS A 148 3.53 -15.03 -5.37
CA LYS A 148 2.25 -15.76 -5.52
C LYS A 148 1.78 -16.35 -4.19
N THR A 149 2.70 -16.93 -3.42
CA THR A 149 2.45 -17.44 -2.07
C THR A 149 1.91 -16.34 -1.14
N ASN A 150 2.48 -15.13 -1.21
CA ASN A 150 2.08 -13.96 -0.41
C ASN A 150 0.67 -13.44 -0.73
N VAL A 151 0.30 -13.41 -2.01
CA VAL A 151 -1.05 -13.02 -2.44
C VAL A 151 -2.09 -13.93 -1.81
N PHE A 152 -1.90 -15.25 -1.89
CA PHE A 152 -2.80 -16.20 -1.24
C PHE A 152 -2.71 -16.15 0.30
N ALA A 153 -1.52 -15.97 0.88
CA ALA A 153 -1.36 -15.80 2.33
C ALA A 153 -2.13 -14.58 2.87
N THR A 154 -2.12 -13.46 2.14
CA THR A 154 -2.89 -12.25 2.49
C THR A 154 -4.40 -12.45 2.35
N ILE A 155 -4.87 -13.12 1.28
CA ILE A 155 -6.30 -13.51 1.17
C ILE A 155 -6.69 -14.42 2.34
N ASN A 156 -5.83 -15.38 2.70
CA ASN A 156 -6.06 -16.29 3.80
C ASN A 156 -6.12 -15.57 5.15
N PHE A 157 -5.27 -14.56 5.36
CA PHE A 157 -5.31 -13.70 6.55
C PHE A 157 -6.65 -12.96 6.66
N LEU A 158 -7.10 -12.33 5.58
CA LEU A 158 -8.38 -11.60 5.55
C LEU A 158 -9.57 -12.51 5.87
N LEU A 159 -9.65 -13.69 5.23
CA LEU A 159 -10.72 -14.67 5.49
C LEU A 159 -10.65 -15.25 6.91
N LYS A 160 -9.46 -15.40 7.49
CA LYS A 160 -9.27 -15.93 8.85
C LYS A 160 -9.63 -14.91 9.93
N PHE A 161 -9.26 -13.64 9.76
CA PHE A 161 -9.29 -12.65 10.84
C PHE A 161 -10.35 -11.54 10.72
N SER A 162 -10.85 -11.23 9.51
CA SER A 162 -12.00 -10.32 9.37
C SER A 162 -13.29 -11.13 9.23
N GLU A 163 -14.11 -11.13 10.28
CA GLU A 163 -15.44 -11.73 10.24
C GLU A 163 -16.36 -11.03 9.22
N PRO A 164 -16.47 -9.68 9.16
CA PRO A 164 -17.30 -9.01 8.15
C PRO A 164 -16.95 -9.38 6.71
N ILE A 165 -15.65 -9.50 6.39
CA ILE A 165 -15.20 -9.91 5.05
C ILE A 165 -15.53 -11.40 4.83
N ARG A 166 -15.22 -12.28 5.79
CA ARG A 166 -15.53 -13.73 5.71
C ARG A 166 -17.01 -14.00 5.47
N GLU A 167 -17.92 -13.33 6.19
CA GLU A 167 -19.37 -13.53 6.05
C GLU A 167 -19.90 -13.04 4.69
N LEU A 168 -19.37 -11.92 4.18
CA LEU A 168 -19.72 -11.43 2.84
C LEU A 168 -19.23 -12.38 1.74
N VAL A 169 -18.06 -13.02 1.90
CA VAL A 169 -17.58 -14.04 0.95
C VAL A 169 -18.37 -15.34 1.09
N ARG A 170 -18.70 -15.79 2.31
CA ARG A 170 -19.49 -17.04 2.53
C ARG A 170 -20.88 -16.93 1.91
N SER A 171 -21.48 -15.74 1.95
CA SER A 171 -22.79 -15.46 1.34
C SER A 171 -22.75 -15.18 -0.16
N GLY A 172 -21.57 -15.17 -0.79
CA GLY A 172 -21.38 -14.79 -2.20
C GLY A 172 -21.64 -13.30 -2.49
N ALA A 173 -21.77 -12.49 -1.44
CA ALA A 173 -22.02 -11.05 -1.53
C ALA A 173 -20.74 -10.21 -1.66
N LEU A 174 -19.56 -10.84 -1.73
CA LEU A 174 -18.25 -10.25 -1.96
C LEU A 174 -17.34 -11.28 -2.63
N GLU A 175 -16.70 -10.89 -3.74
CA GLU A 175 -15.69 -11.69 -4.42
C GLU A 175 -14.28 -11.26 -3.97
N ILE A 176 -13.38 -12.22 -3.75
CA ILE A 176 -11.95 -11.95 -3.46
C ILE A 176 -11.07 -12.72 -4.42
N GLN A 177 -10.17 -12.01 -5.09
CA GLN A 177 -9.29 -12.54 -6.13
C GLN A 177 -7.83 -12.22 -5.83
N GLY A 178 -6.94 -13.16 -6.14
CA GLY A 178 -5.50 -12.93 -6.19
C GLY A 178 -5.07 -12.47 -7.58
N ALA A 179 -4.05 -11.60 -7.65
CA ALA A 179 -3.44 -11.18 -8.91
C ALA A 179 -1.93 -10.89 -8.76
N VAL A 180 -1.20 -10.93 -9.87
CA VAL A 180 0.20 -10.49 -9.96
C VAL A 180 0.39 -9.54 -11.13
N TYR A 181 0.87 -8.33 -10.85
CA TYR A 181 1.29 -7.37 -11.87
C TYR A 181 2.73 -7.64 -12.33
N LYS A 182 2.93 -7.84 -13.62
CA LYS A 182 4.24 -8.07 -14.25
C LYS A 182 4.85 -6.71 -14.64
N LEU A 183 5.79 -6.21 -13.84
CA LEU A 183 6.35 -4.86 -13.99
C LEU A 183 6.87 -4.56 -15.41
N GLU A 184 7.51 -5.55 -16.04
CA GLU A 184 8.16 -5.41 -17.35
C GLU A 184 7.15 -5.27 -18.49
N THR A 185 6.10 -6.10 -18.51
CA THR A 185 5.11 -6.12 -19.60
C THR A 185 3.98 -5.11 -19.36
N GLY A 186 3.60 -4.87 -18.10
CA GLY A 186 2.39 -4.15 -17.71
C GLY A 186 1.15 -5.04 -17.61
N GLU A 187 1.30 -6.36 -17.66
CA GLU A 187 0.19 -7.34 -17.60
C GLU A 187 -0.23 -7.62 -16.13
N VAL A 188 -1.54 -7.83 -15.89
CA VAL A 188 -2.06 -8.36 -14.62
C VAL A 188 -2.53 -9.79 -14.82
N GLU A 189 -1.82 -10.74 -14.20
CA GLU A 189 -2.17 -12.16 -14.17
C GLU A 189 -3.09 -12.44 -12.97
N PHE A 190 -4.36 -12.73 -13.21
CA PHE A 190 -5.30 -13.12 -12.15
C PHE A 190 -5.07 -14.60 -11.75
N LEU A 191 -4.86 -14.84 -10.45
CA LEU A 191 -4.57 -16.16 -9.88
C LEU A 191 -5.82 -16.94 -9.45
N GLY A 192 -6.98 -16.28 -9.40
CA GLY A 192 -8.22 -16.87 -8.89
C GLY A 192 -8.46 -16.60 -7.40
N ARG A 193 -9.45 -17.31 -6.84
CA ARG A 193 -9.72 -17.39 -5.39
C ARG A 193 -8.58 -18.14 -4.67
N SER A 194 -8.45 -17.98 -3.35
CA SER A 194 -7.47 -18.77 -2.60
C SER A 194 -7.82 -20.27 -2.63
N PRO A 195 -6.85 -21.18 -2.85
CA PRO A 195 -7.05 -22.62 -2.71
C PRO A 195 -7.60 -23.05 -1.33
N LYS A 196 -7.31 -22.29 -0.27
CA LYS A 196 -7.77 -22.57 1.11
C LYS A 196 -9.09 -21.87 1.46
N GLN A 197 -9.75 -21.20 0.51
CA GLN A 197 -10.93 -20.38 0.78
C GLN A 197 -12.09 -21.20 1.39
N ALA A 198 -12.41 -22.39 0.85
CA ALA A 198 -13.50 -23.21 1.37
C ALA A 198 -13.29 -23.66 2.83
N GLU A 199 -12.05 -23.97 3.20
CA GLU A 199 -11.64 -24.31 4.57
C GLU A 199 -11.80 -23.09 5.50
N LEU A 200 -11.20 -21.95 5.13
CA LEU A 200 -11.16 -20.75 5.97
C LEU A 200 -12.53 -20.11 6.22
N LEU A 201 -13.47 -20.26 5.28
CA LEU A 201 -14.86 -19.84 5.46
C LEU A 201 -15.57 -20.57 6.61
N SER A 202 -15.03 -21.68 7.13
CA SER A 202 -15.60 -22.44 8.26
C SER A 202 -15.00 -22.10 9.64
N SER A 203 -13.98 -21.25 9.71
CA SER A 203 -13.14 -21.04 10.92
C SER A 203 -13.54 -19.86 11.82
N LYS A 204 -13.08 -19.85 13.08
CA LYS A 204 -13.30 -18.79 14.11
C LYS A 204 -12.07 -18.64 15.05
N MET A 205 -11.31 -17.52 14.99
CA MET A 205 -10.14 -17.21 15.85
C MET A 205 -9.77 -15.69 15.88
N PHE A 206 -8.97 -15.23 16.87
CA PHE A 206 -8.47 -13.85 17.11
C PHE A 206 -7.06 -13.83 17.80
N LEU A 207 -6.18 -12.81 17.58
CA LEU A 207 -4.79 -12.69 18.14
C LEU A 207 -4.17 -11.22 18.20
N PRO A 208 -3.03 -10.95 18.94
CA PRO A 208 -2.42 -9.61 19.25
C PRO A 208 -0.89 -9.33 18.83
N PRO A 209 -0.21 -8.16 19.14
CA PRO A 209 1.02 -7.57 18.45
C PRO A 209 2.30 -7.07 19.27
N SER A 210 3.45 -6.61 18.64
CA SER A 210 4.72 -5.86 19.12
C SER A 210 5.97 -5.87 18.11
N MET A 211 6.95 -4.94 17.79
CA MET A 211 7.41 -3.50 18.05
C MET A 211 8.28 -2.83 16.87
N ALA A 212 8.94 -1.61 16.96
CA ALA A 212 9.35 -0.70 15.80
C ALA A 212 10.68 0.21 15.75
N GLY A 213 11.13 0.70 14.54
CA GLY A 213 12.12 1.81 14.16
C GLY A 213 13.29 1.48 13.16
N THR A 214 13.92 2.21 12.17
CA THR A 214 14.21 3.66 11.81
C THR A 214 14.63 4.01 10.29
N SER A 215 15.89 4.44 9.92
CA SER A 215 16.32 5.19 8.64
C SER A 215 17.72 4.81 8.01
N ASP A 216 18.50 5.44 7.06
CA ASP A 216 18.62 6.63 6.10
C ASP A 216 19.71 6.30 4.96
N ALA A 217 20.26 7.00 3.92
CA ALA A 217 20.42 8.37 3.26
C ALA A 217 21.10 8.23 1.80
N ALA A 218 21.52 9.15 0.86
CA ALA A 218 21.45 10.59 0.40
C ALA A 218 21.82 10.79 -1.16
N VAL A 219 21.50 11.92 -1.89
CA VAL A 219 21.05 12.02 -3.36
C VAL A 219 21.96 12.27 -4.61
N LEU A 220 21.51 11.78 -5.80
CA LEU A 220 21.47 12.43 -7.16
C LEU A 220 20.30 11.86 -8.04
N LEU A 221 20.10 12.31 -9.29
CA LEU A 221 18.97 11.93 -10.20
C LEU A 221 19.47 11.19 -11.48
N GLY A 222 18.73 10.18 -11.96
CA GLY A 222 19.26 9.09 -12.82
C GLY A 222 19.19 9.22 -14.34
N ALA A 223 19.97 8.34 -15.00
CA ALA A 223 20.22 8.33 -16.45
C ALA A 223 19.06 7.84 -17.35
N HIS A 224 17.98 7.33 -16.76
CA HIS A 224 16.88 6.66 -17.48
C HIS A 224 15.57 7.46 -17.54
N GLY A 225 15.55 8.72 -17.07
CA GLY A 225 14.36 9.56 -17.05
C GLY A 225 13.32 9.20 -15.98
N VAL A 226 13.65 8.24 -15.11
CA VAL A 226 12.90 7.81 -13.91
C VAL A 226 13.92 7.41 -12.83
N ARG A 227 13.52 7.48 -11.56
CA ARG A 227 14.44 7.29 -10.43
C ARG A 227 14.62 5.83 -10.01
N THR A 228 15.87 5.37 -10.08
CA THR A 228 16.32 3.98 -9.87
C THR A 228 17.39 3.93 -8.76
N PRO A 229 17.78 2.77 -8.20
CA PRO A 229 18.87 2.68 -7.22
C PRO A 229 20.26 3.16 -7.68
N GLU A 230 20.46 3.41 -8.99
CA GLU A 230 21.63 4.11 -9.50
C GLU A 230 21.57 5.63 -9.21
N ASP A 231 20.36 6.17 -9.00
CA ASP A 231 20.13 7.43 -8.31
C ASP A 231 20.43 7.26 -6.81
N PRO A 232 21.34 8.06 -6.22
CA PRO A 232 21.42 8.14 -4.78
C PRO A 232 20.13 8.80 -4.17
N PRO A 233 19.79 8.67 -2.87
CA PRO A 233 18.47 9.05 -2.27
C PRO A 233 18.15 10.52 -1.81
N MET A 234 16.94 11.08 -2.04
CA MET A 234 16.69 12.55 -2.03
C MET A 234 16.70 13.35 -0.71
N LYS A 235 17.38 14.52 -0.72
CA LYS A 235 17.38 15.55 0.34
C LYS A 235 15.96 16.09 0.64
N PRO A 236 15.52 16.20 1.92
CA PRO A 236 14.12 16.48 2.24
C PRO A 236 13.57 17.83 1.73
N LYS A 237 14.39 18.89 1.79
CA LYS A 237 13.98 20.23 1.33
C LYS A 237 13.71 20.27 -0.19
N GLU A 238 14.48 19.50 -0.96
CA GLU A 238 14.34 19.44 -2.41
C GLU A 238 13.15 18.55 -2.81
N ALA A 239 12.98 17.41 -2.15
CA ALA A 239 11.78 16.59 -2.28
C ALA A 239 10.50 17.38 -1.97
N LEU A 240 10.51 18.19 -0.89
CA LEU A 240 9.37 19.04 -0.54
C LEU A 240 9.11 20.15 -1.57
N ARG A 241 10.16 20.74 -2.16
CA ARG A 241 10.05 21.74 -3.23
C ARG A 241 9.35 21.14 -4.45
N LEU A 242 9.82 19.99 -4.94
CA LEU A 242 9.25 19.29 -6.09
C LEU A 242 7.76 18.93 -5.87
N LEU A 243 7.40 18.47 -4.67
CA LEU A 243 6.01 18.18 -4.31
C LEU A 243 5.12 19.44 -4.33
N LYS A 244 5.58 20.58 -3.79
CA LYS A 244 4.78 21.82 -3.81
C LYS A 244 4.60 22.33 -5.24
N GLU A 245 5.66 22.43 -6.03
CA GLU A 245 5.60 22.85 -7.43
C GLU A 245 4.75 21.91 -8.30
N GLY A 246 4.83 20.60 -8.05
CA GLY A 246 4.00 19.61 -8.74
C GLY A 246 2.52 19.70 -8.35
N ASN A 247 2.23 19.98 -7.08
CA ASN A 247 0.86 20.20 -6.63
C ASN A 247 0.25 21.49 -7.18
N GLU A 248 1.03 22.57 -7.29
CA GLU A 248 0.61 23.81 -7.94
C GLU A 248 0.21 23.56 -9.40
N ARG A 249 1.03 22.82 -10.16
CA ARG A 249 0.75 22.39 -11.54
C ARG A 249 -0.51 21.52 -11.63
N PHE A 250 -0.66 20.52 -10.76
CA PHE A 250 -1.86 19.69 -10.69
C PHE A 250 -3.12 20.52 -10.35
N ALA A 251 -3.02 21.45 -9.40
CA ALA A 251 -4.14 22.25 -8.92
C ALA A 251 -4.74 23.16 -10.01
N VAL A 252 -3.91 23.71 -10.90
CA VAL A 252 -4.35 24.51 -12.07
C VAL A 252 -4.65 23.66 -13.31
N GLY A 253 -4.47 22.34 -13.24
CA GLY A 253 -4.71 21.43 -14.36
C GLY A 253 -3.63 21.44 -15.45
N ALA A 254 -2.40 21.86 -15.12
CA ALA A 254 -1.24 21.90 -16.03
C ALA A 254 -0.10 20.95 -15.59
N PRO A 255 -0.35 19.64 -15.34
CA PRO A 255 0.71 18.67 -15.06
C PRO A 255 1.68 18.55 -16.25
N ILE A 256 2.97 18.35 -15.95
CA ILE A 256 4.03 18.15 -16.95
C ILE A 256 4.67 16.76 -16.88
N ALA A 257 4.29 15.92 -15.91
CA ALA A 257 4.72 14.53 -15.88
C ALA A 257 4.33 13.80 -17.18
N GLY A 258 5.32 13.19 -17.81
CA GLY A 258 5.14 12.46 -19.07
C GLY A 258 4.23 11.23 -18.90
N LYS A 259 3.70 10.73 -20.02
CA LYS A 259 3.06 9.41 -20.01
C LYS A 259 4.11 8.34 -19.69
N VAL A 260 3.76 7.41 -18.81
CA VAL A 260 4.59 6.25 -18.49
C VAL A 260 4.77 5.37 -19.73
N ASP A 261 6.00 5.28 -20.23
CA ASP A 261 6.34 4.47 -21.40
C ASP A 261 6.95 3.09 -21.02
N ALA A 262 7.32 2.31 -22.03
CA ALA A 262 7.89 0.98 -21.86
C ALA A 262 9.39 0.98 -21.46
N GLN A 263 10.15 2.04 -21.78
CA GLN A 263 11.54 2.19 -21.33
C GLN A 263 11.56 2.50 -19.83
N MET A 264 10.70 3.42 -19.37
CA MET A 264 10.50 3.72 -17.95
C MET A 264 10.12 2.46 -17.15
N ARG A 265 9.12 1.70 -17.61
CA ARG A 265 8.74 0.42 -16.95
C ARG A 265 9.90 -0.58 -16.94
N LYS A 266 10.62 -0.73 -18.05
CA LYS A 266 11.76 -1.64 -18.13
C LYS A 266 12.86 -1.26 -17.14
N ALA A 267 13.30 -0.01 -17.14
CA ALA A 267 14.34 0.48 -16.22
C ALA A 267 13.94 0.27 -14.75
N LEU A 268 12.70 0.62 -14.40
CA LEU A 268 12.18 0.41 -13.05
C LEU A 268 12.03 -1.08 -12.67
N ALA A 269 11.74 -1.96 -13.63
CA ALA A 269 11.67 -3.40 -13.40
C ALA A 269 13.05 -4.05 -13.23
N THR A 270 14.05 -3.65 -14.02
CA THR A 270 15.38 -4.27 -14.05
C THR A 270 16.39 -3.65 -13.09
N VAL A 271 16.35 -2.32 -12.89
CA VAL A 271 17.26 -1.58 -12.00
C VAL A 271 16.63 -1.38 -10.62
N GLY A 272 15.31 -1.16 -10.56
CA GLY A 272 14.54 -0.96 -9.34
C GLY A 272 13.98 0.45 -9.19
N GLN A 273 13.57 0.82 -7.98
CA GLN A 273 13.00 2.12 -7.64
C GLN A 273 13.86 2.88 -6.63
N ALA A 274 13.90 4.22 -6.70
CA ALA A 274 14.49 5.06 -5.66
C ALA A 274 13.60 6.27 -5.33
N PRO A 275 12.47 6.09 -4.63
CA PRO A 275 11.57 7.18 -4.26
C PRO A 275 12.27 8.29 -3.46
N HIS A 276 11.86 9.54 -3.68
CA HIS A 276 12.32 10.68 -2.89
C HIS A 276 11.49 10.90 -1.62
N THR A 277 10.22 10.51 -1.64
CA THR A 277 9.27 10.73 -0.54
C THR A 277 8.39 9.49 -0.29
N ALA A 278 8.19 9.15 0.98
CA ALA A 278 7.07 8.31 1.40
C ALA A 278 5.82 9.18 1.64
N VAL A 279 4.70 8.86 0.98
CA VAL A 279 3.44 9.60 1.14
C VAL A 279 2.38 8.69 1.77
N LEU A 280 1.99 8.99 3.01
CA LEU A 280 0.83 8.39 3.67
C LEU A 280 -0.40 9.24 3.38
N GLY A 281 -1.18 8.83 2.37
CA GLY A 281 -2.46 9.44 2.04
C GLY A 281 -3.65 8.57 2.45
N CYS A 282 -4.85 9.05 2.18
CA CYS A 282 -6.06 8.28 2.39
C CYS A 282 -6.31 7.28 1.24
N ALA A 283 -6.96 6.16 1.54
CA ALA A 283 -7.50 5.20 0.58
C ALA A 283 -8.70 5.74 -0.24
N ASP A 284 -9.11 6.99 0.06
CA ASP A 284 -10.08 7.75 -0.72
C ASP A 284 -9.68 7.82 -2.20
N SER A 285 -10.54 7.24 -3.04
CA SER A 285 -10.35 6.94 -4.46
C SER A 285 -10.42 8.16 -5.40
N ARG A 286 -10.60 9.37 -4.87
CA ARG A 286 -10.87 10.56 -5.69
C ARG A 286 -9.69 11.04 -6.54
N VAL A 287 -8.46 10.60 -6.28
CA VAL A 287 -7.27 10.88 -7.10
C VAL A 287 -6.08 9.97 -6.67
N PRO A 288 -5.19 9.55 -7.59
CA PRO A 288 -3.88 8.96 -7.26
C PRO A 288 -2.91 10.02 -6.73
N LEU A 289 -2.08 9.70 -5.73
CA LEU A 289 -1.20 10.70 -5.10
C LEU A 289 -0.06 11.12 -6.04
N GLU A 290 0.38 10.20 -6.88
CA GLU A 290 1.37 10.40 -7.95
C GLU A 290 0.91 11.45 -8.97
N LEU A 291 -0.41 11.59 -9.19
CA LEU A 291 -0.98 12.67 -10.00
C LEU A 291 -1.16 13.98 -9.21
N VAL A 292 -1.50 13.91 -7.91
CA VAL A 292 -1.63 15.09 -7.03
C VAL A 292 -0.34 15.89 -6.94
N PHE A 293 0.81 15.22 -7.09
CA PHE A 293 2.13 15.84 -7.02
C PHE A 293 2.88 15.89 -8.37
N ASP A 294 2.23 15.53 -9.49
CA ASP A 294 2.80 15.59 -10.83
C ASP A 294 4.20 14.92 -10.95
N THR A 295 4.29 13.70 -10.41
CA THR A 295 5.53 12.88 -10.32
C THR A 295 5.54 11.71 -11.29
N LEU A 296 6.72 11.19 -11.63
CA LEU A 296 6.87 10.00 -12.46
C LEU A 296 6.88 8.71 -11.60
N PRO A 297 6.64 7.53 -12.20
CA PRO A 297 6.84 6.27 -11.49
C PRO A 297 8.30 6.12 -11.06
N GLY A 298 8.50 5.55 -9.87
CA GLY A 298 9.77 5.58 -9.15
C GLY A 298 9.77 6.59 -8.01
N ASP A 299 9.22 7.79 -8.20
CA ASP A 299 9.43 8.96 -7.32
C ASP A 299 8.78 8.89 -5.94
N LEU A 300 7.55 8.36 -5.83
CA LEU A 300 6.76 8.36 -4.59
C LEU A 300 6.43 6.96 -4.08
N PHE A 301 6.84 6.65 -2.85
CA PHE A 301 6.41 5.44 -2.17
C PHE A 301 5.06 5.69 -1.48
N VAL A 302 3.99 5.18 -2.07
CA VAL A 302 2.61 5.57 -1.69
C VAL A 302 1.99 4.56 -0.75
N LEU A 303 1.63 5.04 0.43
CA LEU A 303 0.93 4.31 1.50
C LEU A 303 -0.50 4.84 1.62
N ARG A 304 -1.49 3.94 1.65
CA ARG A 304 -2.91 4.34 1.69
C ARG A 304 -3.74 3.44 2.59
N ASN A 305 -4.50 4.07 3.47
CA ASN A 305 -5.54 3.46 4.30
C ASN A 305 -6.67 4.47 4.60
N ALA A 306 -7.78 4.01 5.17
CA ALA A 306 -8.89 4.86 5.56
C ALA A 306 -8.44 5.87 6.63
N GLY A 307 -8.51 7.16 6.29
CA GLY A 307 -8.16 8.24 7.21
C GLY A 307 -6.66 8.51 7.38
N ASN A 308 -5.78 8.01 6.50
CA ASN A 308 -4.33 8.26 6.51
C ASN A 308 -3.68 8.05 7.90
N THR A 309 -4.06 6.94 8.55
CA THR A 309 -3.74 6.62 9.95
C THR A 309 -2.44 5.83 10.08
N VAL A 310 -1.79 5.92 11.24
CA VAL A 310 -0.79 4.94 11.70
C VAL A 310 -1.33 4.35 13.00
N VAL A 311 -1.59 3.05 13.02
CA VAL A 311 -2.16 2.31 14.16
C VAL A 311 -1.28 1.11 14.46
N HIS A 312 -0.97 0.91 15.75
CA HIS A 312 -0.01 -0.06 16.28
C HIS A 312 1.45 0.17 15.81
N SER A 313 2.41 -0.29 16.61
CA SER A 313 3.85 -0.12 16.34
C SER A 313 4.34 -0.96 15.14
N GLU A 314 3.68 -2.07 14.82
CA GLU A 314 3.98 -2.93 13.64
C GLU A 314 2.76 -3.03 12.71
N GLY A 315 1.86 -2.05 12.82
CA GLY A 315 0.91 -1.80 11.75
C GLY A 315 1.67 -1.70 10.44
N SER A 316 1.28 -2.47 9.43
CA SER A 316 2.08 -2.65 8.20
C SER A 316 2.45 -1.34 7.51
N VAL A 317 1.68 -0.26 7.71
CA VAL A 317 2.01 1.10 7.27
C VAL A 317 3.29 1.65 7.92
N LEU A 318 3.53 1.45 9.22
CA LEU A 318 4.74 1.91 9.89
C LEU A 318 5.98 1.11 9.46
N GLY A 319 5.89 -0.23 9.44
CA GLY A 319 6.96 -1.08 8.87
C GLY A 319 7.24 -0.78 7.39
N SER A 320 6.28 -0.22 6.65
CA SER A 320 6.47 0.25 5.27
C SER A 320 7.08 1.64 5.17
N LEU A 321 6.83 2.53 6.13
CA LEU A 321 7.59 3.79 6.26
C LEU A 321 9.06 3.46 6.57
N GLU A 322 9.31 2.53 7.50
CA GLU A 322 10.66 2.04 7.80
C GLU A 322 11.30 1.32 6.60
N PHE A 323 10.56 0.54 5.80
CA PHE A 323 11.07 0.03 4.52
C PHE A 323 11.48 1.18 3.57
N CYS A 324 10.66 2.23 3.48
CA CYS A 324 10.91 3.34 2.58
C CYS A 324 12.12 4.20 3.00
N VAL A 325 12.29 4.47 4.30
CA VAL A 325 13.41 5.27 4.81
C VAL A 325 14.67 4.42 5.04
N GLY A 326 14.52 3.18 5.51
CA GLY A 326 15.62 2.26 5.85
C GLY A 326 16.18 1.49 4.66
N ALA A 327 15.33 1.00 3.73
CA ALA A 327 15.76 0.25 2.55
C ALA A 327 15.78 1.10 1.26
N LEU A 328 14.70 1.83 0.95
CA LEU A 328 14.62 2.71 -0.23
C LEU A 328 15.21 4.13 -0.01
N LYS A 329 15.61 4.42 1.24
CA LYS A 329 16.38 5.61 1.64
C LYS A 329 15.69 6.98 1.39
N SER A 330 14.37 7.01 1.21
CA SER A 330 13.62 8.27 1.08
C SER A 330 13.69 9.11 2.36
N GLN A 331 14.11 10.37 2.27
CA GLN A 331 14.37 11.20 3.45
C GLN A 331 13.21 12.12 3.85
N LEU A 332 12.12 12.13 3.07
CA LEU A 332 10.90 12.88 3.38
C LEU A 332 9.72 11.91 3.59
N ILE A 333 8.95 12.15 4.65
CA ILE A 333 7.62 11.57 4.86
C ILE A 333 6.59 12.69 4.80
N VAL A 334 5.51 12.51 4.03
CA VAL A 334 4.35 13.41 3.99
C VAL A 334 3.11 12.63 4.41
N VAL A 335 2.39 13.13 5.42
CA VAL A 335 1.06 12.64 5.78
C VAL A 335 0.03 13.58 5.17
N LEU A 336 -0.76 13.08 4.21
CA LEU A 336 -1.67 13.88 3.40
C LEU A 336 -3.13 13.59 3.74
N GLY A 337 -3.69 14.42 4.61
CA GLY A 337 -5.14 14.51 4.82
C GLY A 337 -5.85 15.22 3.66
N HIS A 338 -7.18 15.07 3.59
CA HIS A 338 -7.99 15.67 2.53
C HIS A 338 -9.39 16.08 3.03
N THR A 339 -10.00 17.06 2.36
CA THR A 339 -11.32 17.58 2.73
C THR A 339 -12.45 16.59 2.43
N ALA A 340 -13.49 16.65 3.26
CA ALA A 340 -14.66 15.76 3.19
C ALA A 340 -14.31 14.26 3.23
N CYS A 341 -13.30 13.85 4.01
CA CYS A 341 -12.92 12.46 4.20
C CYS A 341 -14.05 11.60 4.79
N GLY A 342 -14.37 10.47 4.14
CA GLY A 342 -15.42 9.55 4.58
C GLY A 342 -15.13 8.88 5.93
N ALA A 343 -13.89 8.44 6.14
CA ALA A 343 -13.46 7.82 7.40
C ALA A 343 -13.58 8.79 8.59
N MET A 344 -13.14 10.04 8.42
CA MET A 344 -13.24 11.07 9.46
C MET A 344 -14.69 11.46 9.74
N LYS A 345 -15.56 11.56 8.72
CA LYS A 345 -17.01 11.74 8.90
C LYS A 345 -17.63 10.60 9.73
N GLY A 346 -17.21 9.35 9.49
CA GLY A 346 -17.62 8.19 10.29
C GLY A 346 -17.19 8.31 11.74
N ALA A 347 -15.89 8.45 12.00
CA ALA A 347 -15.33 8.56 13.35
C ALA A 347 -15.94 9.70 14.17
N VAL A 348 -16.18 10.88 13.56
CA VAL A 348 -16.85 12.00 14.24
C VAL A 348 -18.32 11.68 14.55
N LYS A 349 -19.06 11.04 13.63
CA LYS A 349 -20.45 10.62 13.88
C LYS A 349 -20.52 9.63 15.06
N ASP A 350 -19.65 8.63 15.05
CA ASP A 350 -19.67 7.55 16.04
C ASP A 350 -19.20 8.05 17.42
N TYR A 351 -18.23 8.97 17.47
CA TYR A 351 -17.87 9.68 18.70
C TYR A 351 -19.03 10.53 19.25
N LEU A 352 -19.72 11.29 18.40
CA LEU A 352 -20.86 12.13 18.83
C LEU A 352 -22.05 11.30 19.31
N ALA A 353 -22.31 10.13 18.70
CA ALA A 353 -23.35 9.20 19.16
C ALA A 353 -23.06 8.62 20.55
N ASN A 354 -21.79 8.37 20.88
CA ASN A 354 -21.36 7.76 22.14
C ASN A 354 -21.07 8.77 23.29
N LYS A 355 -21.23 10.08 23.06
CA LYS A 355 -21.00 11.11 24.10
C LYS A 355 -21.88 10.98 25.36
N GLY A 356 -22.95 10.19 25.32
CA GLY A 356 -23.85 10.00 26.46
C GLY A 356 -23.42 8.92 27.47
N THR A 357 -22.45 8.06 27.15
CA THR A 357 -22.23 6.79 27.88
C THR A 357 -20.84 6.58 28.48
N THR A 358 -19.81 7.37 28.12
CA THR A 358 -18.46 7.22 28.69
C THR A 358 -17.87 8.53 29.20
N ARG A 359 -17.59 8.58 30.50
CA ARG A 359 -16.78 9.61 31.16
C ARG A 359 -15.30 9.30 30.93
N VAL A 360 -14.81 9.61 29.72
CA VAL A 360 -13.41 9.36 29.33
C VAL A 360 -12.47 10.26 30.16
N GLU A 361 -11.58 9.66 30.94
CA GLU A 361 -10.52 10.38 31.64
C GLU A 361 -9.44 10.86 30.64
N GLU A 362 -8.94 12.09 30.84
CA GLU A 362 -8.03 12.76 29.92
C GLU A 362 -6.65 12.08 29.85
N THR A 363 -6.49 11.13 28.92
CA THR A 363 -5.21 10.48 28.66
C THR A 363 -4.73 10.66 27.22
N ARG A 364 -3.66 11.48 27.11
CA ARG A 364 -2.69 11.56 26.01
C ARG A 364 -3.15 12.26 24.71
N LYS A 365 -2.75 13.54 24.65
CA LYS A 365 -2.64 14.45 23.50
C LYS A 365 -2.35 13.73 22.16
N SER A 366 -3.30 13.78 21.22
CA SER A 366 -3.06 13.43 19.82
C SER A 366 -2.12 14.45 19.16
N ILE A 367 -1.07 13.98 18.48
CA ILE A 367 -0.17 14.86 17.73
C ILE A 367 -0.84 15.24 16.40
N TRP A 368 -1.18 16.53 16.26
CA TRP A 368 -1.60 17.10 14.98
C TRP A 368 -0.38 17.62 14.21
N VAL A 369 0.13 16.84 13.25
CA VAL A 369 1.12 17.35 12.29
C VAL A 369 0.38 18.09 11.17
N VAL A 370 0.24 19.40 11.33
CA VAL A 370 -0.18 20.31 10.25
C VAL A 370 1.07 20.80 9.53
N LEU A 371 1.21 20.43 8.26
CA LEU A 371 2.22 21.01 7.36
C LEU A 371 1.67 22.28 6.71
N TRP A 372 2.52 23.31 6.63
CA TRP A 372 2.29 24.58 5.94
C TRP A 372 3.11 24.61 4.64
#